data_AF-A0A836TU50-F1
#
_entry.id   AF-A0A836TU50-F1
#
_cell.length_a   1.000
_cell.length_b   1.000
_cell.length_c   1.000
_cell.angle_alpha   90.00
_cell.angle_beta   90.00
_cell.angle_gamma   90.00
#
_symmetry.space_group_name_H-M   'P 1'
#
loop_
_entity.id
_entity.type
_entity.pdbx_description
1 polymer ?
#
loop_
_entity_poly.entity_id
_entity_poly.type
_entity_poly.pdbx_seq_one_letter_code
_entity_poly.pdbx_strand_id
1 'polypeptide(L)'
;MAIDYATQCGVALAEAKEKVGHGNWSEWLAANCAVSNRTASDWMRFAKNKDALAGAKSQRKALATLVPEPEEKAEIQIGTTGADLSLSSQKDPDPPEAGSDGDTGQTWEDFVSEAPVEDPKPAKPPESPETIKNRELESFARRLVSEFKDPPATAWLNNEEREMYREHLKSAAHVIRSAKVTETCPRCGGEGCRHCRDAGMVPKRVGDYLS
;
A
#
# COMPACT_ATOMS: atom_id res chain seq x y z
N MET A 1 16.16 -5.78 -22.10
CA MET A 1 16.16 -6.88 -21.10
C MET A 1 15.57 -6.52 -19.74
N ALA A 2 14.64 -5.58 -19.64
CA ALA A 2 13.81 -5.38 -18.43
C ALA A 2 12.36 -5.08 -18.85
N ILE A 3 12.22 -4.26 -19.90
CA ILE A 3 10.96 -4.09 -20.63
C ILE A 3 10.49 -5.40 -21.25
N ASP A 4 11.38 -6.19 -21.87
CA ASP A 4 11.00 -7.46 -22.49
C ASP A 4 10.37 -8.44 -21.49
N TYR A 5 10.94 -8.57 -20.29
CA TYR A 5 10.37 -9.37 -19.21
C TYR A 5 9.05 -8.79 -18.71
N ALA A 6 8.97 -7.48 -18.52
CA ALA A 6 7.72 -6.83 -18.11
C ALA A 6 6.60 -7.03 -19.14
N THR A 7 6.91 -6.99 -20.44
CA THR A 7 5.98 -7.28 -21.53
C THR A 7 5.52 -8.74 -21.50
N GLN A 8 6.44 -9.69 -21.31
CA GLN A 8 6.10 -11.12 -21.19
C GLN A 8 5.20 -11.38 -19.97
N CYS A 9 5.54 -10.82 -18.80
CA CYS A 9 4.70 -10.88 -17.61
C CYS A 9 3.34 -10.24 -17.86
N GLY A 10 3.28 -9.14 -18.60
CA GLY A 10 2.04 -8.46 -18.98
C GLY A 10 1.09 -9.33 -19.82
N VAL A 11 1.63 -10.16 -20.73
CA VAL A 11 0.82 -11.14 -21.49
C VAL A 11 0.22 -12.18 -20.55
N ALA A 12 1.05 -12.80 -19.70
CA ALA A 12 0.58 -13.81 -18.76
C ALA A 12 -0.45 -13.25 -17.76
N LEU A 13 -0.28 -12.01 -17.31
CA LEU A 13 -1.24 -11.32 -16.44
C LEU A 13 -2.56 -11.03 -17.15
N ALA A 14 -2.54 -10.68 -18.43
CA ALA A 14 -3.76 -10.46 -19.21
C ALA A 14 -4.57 -11.76 -19.37
N GLU A 15 -3.90 -12.87 -19.69
CA GLU A 15 -4.53 -14.20 -19.78
C GLU A 15 -5.11 -14.65 -18.43
N ALA A 16 -4.40 -14.40 -17.33
CA ALA A 16 -4.89 -14.71 -15.99
C ALA A 16 -6.11 -13.85 -15.63
N LYS A 17 -6.09 -12.57 -15.98
CA LYS A 17 -7.19 -11.63 -15.70
C LYS A 17 -8.49 -12.03 -16.39
N GLU A 18 -8.39 -12.56 -17.61
CA GLU A 18 -9.54 -13.10 -18.35
C GLU A 18 -10.20 -14.28 -17.62
N LYS A 19 -9.38 -15.17 -17.02
CA LYS A 19 -9.87 -16.35 -16.29
C LYS A 19 -10.47 -16.01 -14.91
N VAL A 20 -9.96 -14.97 -14.25
CA VAL A 20 -10.36 -14.57 -12.88
C VAL A 20 -11.63 -13.71 -12.87
N GLY A 21 -11.86 -12.91 -13.92
CA GLY A 21 -13.01 -12.01 -14.01
C GLY A 21 -12.83 -10.67 -13.27
N HIS A 22 -13.75 -9.74 -13.51
CA HIS A 22 -13.59 -8.32 -13.14
C HIS A 22 -13.66 -8.01 -11.64
N GLY A 23 -14.19 -8.91 -10.80
CA GLY A 23 -14.34 -8.68 -9.35
C GLY A 23 -13.16 -9.18 -8.50
N ASN A 24 -12.56 -10.32 -8.88
CA ASN A 24 -11.61 -11.03 -8.02
C ASN A 24 -10.14 -10.78 -8.38
N TRP A 25 -9.88 -9.87 -9.32
CA TRP A 25 -8.54 -9.64 -9.85
C TRP A 25 -7.53 -9.20 -8.79
N SER A 26 -7.90 -8.25 -7.93
CA SER A 26 -6.98 -7.71 -6.91
C SER A 26 -6.57 -8.74 -5.86
N GLU A 27 -7.53 -9.56 -5.41
CA GLU A 27 -7.30 -10.62 -4.42
C GLU A 27 -6.47 -11.75 -5.02
N TRP A 28 -6.82 -12.18 -6.24
CA TRP A 28 -6.04 -13.18 -6.97
C TRP A 28 -4.60 -12.71 -7.20
N LEU A 29 -4.41 -11.45 -7.60
CA LEU A 29 -3.09 -10.89 -7.84
C LEU A 29 -2.25 -10.88 -6.56
N ALA A 30 -2.81 -10.46 -5.42
CA ALA A 30 -2.10 -10.45 -4.15
C ALA A 30 -1.72 -11.86 -3.66
N ALA A 31 -2.56 -12.86 -3.92
CA ALA A 31 -2.30 -14.24 -3.54
C ALA A 31 -1.28 -14.95 -4.45
N ASN A 32 -1.21 -14.59 -5.73
CA ASN A 32 -0.42 -15.33 -6.73
C ASN A 32 0.83 -14.60 -7.21
N CYS A 33 0.93 -13.28 -7.00
CA CYS A 33 2.00 -12.47 -7.56
C CYS A 33 2.52 -11.43 -6.56
N ALA A 34 3.85 -11.30 -6.45
CA ALA A 34 4.50 -10.30 -5.60
C ALA A 34 4.60 -8.91 -6.26
N VAL A 35 3.52 -8.45 -6.92
CA VAL A 35 3.47 -7.15 -7.62
C VAL A 35 2.22 -6.37 -7.26
N SER A 36 2.32 -5.04 -7.28
CA SER A 36 1.17 -4.18 -7.04
C SER A 36 0.20 -4.21 -8.23
N ASN A 37 -1.07 -3.89 -7.97
CA ASN A 37 -2.10 -3.70 -9.01
C ASN A 37 -1.66 -2.70 -10.08
N ARG A 38 -0.97 -1.62 -9.68
CA ARG A 38 -0.43 -0.61 -10.60
C ARG A 38 0.65 -1.21 -11.51
N THR A 39 1.61 -1.92 -10.93
CA THR A 39 2.69 -2.58 -11.69
C THR A 39 2.14 -3.62 -12.67
N ALA A 40 1.19 -4.45 -12.23
CA ALA A 40 0.53 -5.41 -13.10
C ALA A 40 -0.21 -4.73 -14.26
N SER A 41 -0.91 -3.62 -13.98
CA SER A 41 -1.59 -2.82 -15.00
C SER A 41 -0.62 -2.19 -16.00
N ASP A 42 0.50 -1.66 -15.53
CA ASP A 42 1.55 -1.08 -16.39
C ASP A 42 2.18 -2.15 -17.29
N TRP A 43 2.45 -3.34 -16.76
CA TRP A 43 2.97 -4.46 -17.55
C TRP A 43 1.98 -4.97 -18.59
N MET A 44 0.70 -5.10 -18.25
CA MET A 44 -0.36 -5.41 -19.22
C MET A 44 -0.44 -4.34 -20.33
N ARG A 45 -0.25 -3.06 -20.00
CA ARG A 45 -0.16 -1.98 -20.99
C ARG A 45 1.06 -2.11 -21.89
N PHE A 46 2.21 -2.54 -21.36
CA PHE A 46 3.41 -2.81 -22.16
C PHE A 46 3.18 -3.97 -23.13
N ALA A 47 2.54 -5.04 -22.67
CA ALA A 47 2.18 -6.19 -23.52
C ALA A 47 1.31 -5.77 -24.70
N LYS A 48 0.31 -4.91 -24.46
CA LYS A 48 -0.59 -4.40 -25.51
C LYS A 48 0.12 -3.50 -26.54
N ASN A 49 1.21 -2.84 -26.16
CA ASN A 49 1.91 -1.85 -27.00
C ASN A 49 3.36 -2.26 -27.28
N LYS A 50 3.63 -3.56 -27.37
CA LYS A 50 4.99 -4.11 -27.49
C LYS A 50 5.80 -3.47 -28.63
N ASP A 51 5.17 -3.24 -29.78
CA ASP A 51 5.83 -2.69 -30.98
C ASP A 51 6.29 -1.25 -30.77
N ALA A 52 5.50 -0.44 -30.06
CA ALA A 52 5.85 0.95 -29.72
C ALA A 52 7.00 1.05 -28.70
N LEU A 53 7.31 -0.05 -28.00
CA LEU A 53 8.29 -0.09 -26.91
C LEU A 53 9.64 -0.72 -27.30
N ALA A 54 9.83 -1.10 -28.56
CA ALA A 54 11.04 -1.80 -29.03
C ALA A 54 12.37 -1.06 -28.76
N GLY A 55 12.33 0.26 -28.52
CA GLY A 55 13.50 1.09 -28.17
C GLY A 55 13.60 1.51 -26.69
N ALA A 56 12.66 1.08 -25.84
CA ALA A 56 12.59 1.54 -24.45
C ALA A 56 13.62 0.80 -23.56
N LYS A 57 14.54 1.56 -22.98
CA LYS A 57 15.59 1.01 -22.09
C LYS A 57 15.20 0.95 -20.61
N SER A 58 14.07 1.57 -20.22
CA SER A 58 13.61 1.59 -18.83
C SER A 58 12.08 1.71 -18.74
N GLN A 59 11.50 1.24 -17.64
CA GLN A 59 10.06 1.33 -17.37
C GLN A 59 9.56 2.77 -17.42
N ARG A 60 10.35 3.72 -16.89
CA ARG A 60 10.01 5.15 -16.93
C ARG A 60 9.89 5.67 -18.37
N LYS A 61 10.81 5.28 -19.24
CA LYS A 61 10.79 5.69 -20.65
C LYS A 61 9.63 5.02 -21.39
N ALA A 62 9.37 3.74 -21.13
CA ALA A 62 8.23 3.03 -21.69
C ALA A 62 6.89 3.66 -21.30
N LEU A 63 6.70 4.01 -20.02
CA LEU A 63 5.49 4.70 -19.57
C LEU A 63 5.34 6.06 -20.23
N ALA A 64 6.41 6.85 -20.33
CA ALA A 64 6.37 8.15 -21.00
C ALA A 64 5.99 8.04 -22.49
N THR A 65 6.37 6.96 -23.18
CA THR A 65 5.98 6.70 -24.58
C THR A 65 4.50 6.33 -24.73
N LEU A 66 3.86 5.78 -23.69
CA LEU A 66 2.46 5.33 -23.73
C LEU A 66 1.47 6.36 -23.17
N VAL A 67 1.94 7.44 -22.56
CA VAL A 67 1.06 8.54 -22.15
C VAL A 67 0.75 9.36 -23.40
N PRO A 68 -0.51 9.40 -23.88
CA PRO A 68 -0.87 10.39 -24.89
C PRO A 68 -0.65 11.78 -24.30
N GLU A 69 -0.05 12.69 -25.08
CA GLU A 69 -0.02 14.10 -24.71
C GLU A 69 -1.44 14.56 -24.36
N PRO A 70 -1.63 15.40 -23.33
CA PRO A 70 -2.96 15.71 -22.84
C PRO A 70 -3.71 16.56 -23.87
N GLU A 71 -4.47 15.90 -24.74
CA GLU A 71 -5.50 16.54 -25.55
C GLU A 71 -6.67 16.94 -24.64
N GLU A 72 -6.67 18.24 -24.34
CA GLU A 72 -7.77 19.15 -24.00
C GLU A 72 -9.14 18.55 -23.60
N LYS A 73 -9.46 18.68 -22.30
CA LYS A 73 -10.79 18.82 -21.67
C LYS A 73 -11.95 17.99 -22.28
N ALA A 74 -12.09 16.74 -21.83
CA ALA A 74 -13.39 16.08 -21.81
C ALA A 74 -14.11 16.38 -20.49
N GLU A 75 -15.07 17.30 -20.53
CA GLU A 75 -16.03 17.54 -19.46
C GLU A 75 -16.80 16.25 -19.15
N ILE A 76 -16.65 15.73 -17.92
CA ILE A 76 -17.53 14.69 -17.41
C ILE A 76 -18.78 15.39 -16.86
N GLN A 77 -19.86 15.36 -17.66
CA GLN A 77 -21.20 15.69 -17.19
C GLN A 77 -21.67 14.61 -16.23
N ILE A 78 -21.64 14.91 -14.93
CA ILE A 78 -22.25 14.07 -13.90
C ILE A 78 -23.75 14.35 -13.95
N GLY A 79 -24.47 13.56 -14.75
CA GLY A 79 -25.93 13.58 -14.80
C GLY A 79 -26.52 13.08 -13.49
N THR A 80 -27.06 13.99 -12.68
CA THR A 80 -27.97 13.67 -11.59
C THR A 80 -29.34 13.31 -12.17
N THR A 81 -29.71 12.03 -12.12
CA THR A 81 -31.12 11.63 -12.10
C THR A 81 -31.29 10.57 -11.04
N GLY A 82 -31.83 10.99 -9.89
CA GLY A 82 -32.47 10.06 -8.99
C GLY A 82 -33.74 9.52 -9.61
N ALA A 83 -33.94 8.21 -9.50
CA ALA A 83 -35.25 7.59 -9.39
C ALA A 83 -35.07 6.15 -8.93
N ASP A 84 -35.61 5.88 -7.75
CA ASP A 84 -36.22 4.62 -7.35
C ASP A 84 -35.32 3.37 -7.26
N LEU A 85 -34.76 3.16 -6.06
CA LEU A 85 -34.50 1.81 -5.56
C LEU A 85 -35.23 1.65 -4.22
N SER A 86 -36.48 1.24 -4.34
CA SER A 86 -37.28 0.57 -3.31
C SER A 86 -36.43 -0.44 -2.52
N LEU A 87 -36.25 -0.14 -1.24
CA LEU A 87 -35.56 -0.96 -0.25
C LEU A 87 -36.55 -2.00 0.31
N SER A 88 -36.71 -3.13 -0.38
CA SER A 88 -37.45 -4.26 0.18
C SER A 88 -36.58 -5.04 1.17
N SER A 89 -36.86 -4.83 2.45
CA SER A 89 -36.45 -5.68 3.58
C SER A 89 -36.72 -7.16 3.27
N GLN A 90 -35.67 -7.97 3.26
CA GLN A 90 -35.80 -9.40 3.50
C GLN A 90 -34.98 -9.76 4.73
N LYS A 91 -35.71 -10.30 5.69
CA LYS A 91 -35.34 -10.68 7.05
C LYS A 91 -34.56 -11.99 7.00
N ASP A 92 -33.39 -12.00 7.63
CA ASP A 92 -32.58 -13.20 7.86
C ASP A 92 -33.42 -14.27 8.60
N PRO A 93 -33.41 -15.54 8.16
CA PRO A 93 -33.87 -16.65 8.99
C PRO A 93 -32.76 -17.09 9.96
N ASP A 94 -33.13 -17.22 11.23
CA ASP A 94 -32.29 -17.67 12.34
C ASP A 94 -31.64 -19.06 12.13
N PRO A 95 -30.46 -19.29 12.74
CA PRO A 95 -29.75 -20.57 12.67
C PRO A 95 -30.44 -21.66 13.51
N PRO A 96 -30.52 -22.91 13.02
CA PRO A 96 -31.04 -24.02 13.82
C PRO A 96 -30.04 -24.52 14.88
N GLU A 97 -30.65 -25.06 15.93
CA GLU A 97 -30.15 -25.31 17.27
C GLU A 97 -29.01 -26.32 17.42
N ALA A 98 -28.30 -26.12 18.53
CA ALA A 98 -27.28 -26.99 19.07
C ALA A 98 -27.81 -28.40 19.40
N GLY A 99 -27.19 -29.42 18.80
CA GLY A 99 -27.25 -30.80 19.26
C GLY A 99 -26.07 -31.09 20.19
N SER A 100 -26.38 -31.41 21.44
CA SER A 100 -25.50 -32.10 22.37
C SER A 100 -25.43 -33.58 22.00
N ASP A 101 -24.31 -34.22 22.35
CA ASP A 101 -24.17 -35.58 22.89
C ASP A 101 -22.90 -36.26 22.36
N GLY A 102 -22.04 -36.70 23.28
CA GLY A 102 -20.85 -37.47 22.93
C GLY A 102 -19.75 -37.43 23.99
N ASP A 103 -20.08 -37.89 25.19
CA ASP A 103 -19.13 -38.34 26.21
C ASP A 103 -18.24 -39.46 25.63
N THR A 104 -16.96 -39.18 25.43
CA THR A 104 -15.91 -40.20 25.32
C THR A 104 -14.82 -39.87 26.32
N GLY A 105 -14.94 -40.47 27.50
CA GLY A 105 -13.87 -40.59 28.47
C GLY A 105 -12.62 -41.20 27.84
N GLN A 106 -11.63 -40.37 27.59
CA GLN A 106 -10.24 -40.78 27.41
C GLN A 106 -9.37 -39.87 28.28
N THR A 107 -8.87 -40.45 29.36
CA THR A 107 -7.91 -39.85 30.28
C THR A 107 -6.59 -39.62 29.56
N TRP A 108 -6.12 -38.38 29.63
CA TRP A 108 -5.00 -37.79 28.89
C TRP A 108 -3.66 -37.89 29.64
N GLU A 109 -3.60 -38.65 30.74
CA GLU A 109 -2.56 -38.51 31.75
C GLU A 109 -1.25 -39.27 31.47
N ASP A 110 -1.09 -39.98 30.35
CA ASP A 110 0.08 -40.85 30.15
C ASP A 110 1.00 -40.51 28.96
N PHE A 111 0.81 -39.37 28.29
CA PHE A 111 1.69 -39.04 27.15
C PHE A 111 1.90 -37.54 27.02
N VAL A 112 2.93 -37.00 27.67
CA VAL A 112 3.97 -36.13 27.06
C VAL A 112 4.99 -35.82 28.16
N SER A 113 6.19 -36.35 28.00
CA SER A 113 7.40 -35.82 28.63
C SER A 113 7.64 -34.40 28.09
N GLU A 114 7.36 -33.38 28.90
CA GLU A 114 7.49 -31.97 28.54
C GLU A 114 8.96 -31.58 28.32
N ALA A 115 9.37 -31.51 27.06
CA ALA A 115 10.37 -30.53 26.66
C ALA A 115 9.71 -29.14 26.72
N PRO A 116 10.42 -28.06 27.12
CA PRO A 116 9.85 -26.72 27.15
C PRO A 116 9.39 -26.32 25.75
N VAL A 117 8.08 -26.35 25.52
CA VAL A 117 7.48 -25.81 24.32
C VAL A 117 7.52 -24.30 24.51
N GLU A 118 8.49 -23.63 23.90
CA GLU A 118 8.45 -22.17 23.83
C GLU A 118 7.15 -21.79 23.13
N ASP A 119 6.27 -21.10 23.84
CA ASP A 119 4.99 -20.63 23.31
C ASP A 119 5.23 -19.93 21.97
N PRO A 120 4.54 -20.34 20.88
CA PRO A 120 4.71 -19.70 19.59
C PRO A 120 4.37 -18.22 19.74
N LYS A 121 5.40 -17.37 19.58
CA LYS A 121 5.28 -15.92 19.68
C LYS A 121 4.08 -15.46 18.83
N PRO A 122 3.10 -14.77 19.44
CA PRO A 122 1.86 -14.43 18.74
C PRO A 122 2.17 -13.66 17.46
N ALA A 123 1.53 -14.06 16.36
CA ALA A 123 1.66 -13.41 15.08
C ALA A 123 1.31 -11.92 15.24
N LYS A 124 2.18 -11.03 14.73
CA LYS A 124 1.90 -9.59 14.77
C LYS A 124 0.59 -9.30 14.00
N PRO A 125 -0.27 -8.42 14.52
CA PRO A 125 -1.48 -8.02 13.81
C PRO A 125 -1.12 -7.39 12.45
N PRO A 126 -2.02 -7.50 11.45
CA PRO A 126 -1.79 -6.90 10.14
C PRO A 126 -1.58 -5.38 10.27
N GLU A 127 -0.54 -4.87 9.60
CA GLU A 127 -0.22 -3.44 9.61
C GLU A 127 -1.32 -2.61 8.94
N SER A 128 -1.69 -1.46 9.53
CA SER A 128 -2.65 -0.55 8.91
C SER A 128 -2.07 0.13 7.64
N PRO A 129 -2.92 0.58 6.69
CA PRO A 129 -2.48 1.33 5.51
C PRO A 129 -1.64 2.57 5.85
N GLU A 130 -1.95 3.24 6.96
CA GLU A 130 -1.23 4.41 7.47
C GLU A 130 0.17 4.03 7.96
N THR A 131 0.29 2.88 8.63
CA THR A 131 1.58 2.36 9.11
C THR A 131 2.50 2.04 7.92
N ILE A 132 1.95 1.45 6.86
CA ILE A 132 2.68 1.19 5.61
C ILE A 132 3.16 2.52 5.00
N LYS A 133 2.28 3.51 4.84
CA LYS A 133 2.64 4.84 4.31
C LYS A 133 3.68 5.56 5.18
N ASN A 134 3.56 5.49 6.50
CA ASN A 134 4.53 6.05 7.43
C ASN A 134 5.92 5.43 7.25
N ARG A 135 5.99 4.11 7.05
CA ARG A 135 7.24 3.39 6.74
C ARG A 135 7.81 3.81 5.39
N GLU A 136 6.97 3.99 4.37
CA GLU A 136 7.40 4.49 3.05
C GLU A 136 7.97 5.91 3.13
N LEU A 137 7.31 6.83 3.83
CA LEU A 137 7.79 8.19 4.07
C LEU A 137 9.14 8.21 4.79
N GLU A 138 9.29 7.38 5.83
CA GLU A 138 10.55 7.27 6.57
C GLU A 138 11.67 6.70 5.68
N SER A 139 11.37 5.66 4.89
CA SER A 139 12.31 5.05 3.96
C SER A 139 12.73 6.03 2.85
N PHE A 140 11.79 6.84 2.36
CA PHE A 140 12.06 7.89 1.40
C PHE A 140 12.95 9.00 1.99
N ALA A 141 12.63 9.50 3.18
CA ALA A 141 13.44 10.53 3.85
C ALA A 141 14.88 10.06 4.12
N ARG A 142 15.07 8.79 4.51
CA ARG A 142 16.41 8.20 4.68
C ARG A 142 17.19 8.12 3.38
N ARG A 143 16.53 7.65 2.31
CA ARG A 143 17.14 7.56 0.99
C ARG A 143 17.53 8.93 0.46
N LEU A 144 16.67 9.93 0.60
CA LEU A 144 16.96 11.31 0.20
C LEU A 144 18.22 11.84 0.88
N VAL A 145 18.35 11.67 2.20
CA VAL A 145 19.56 12.12 2.92
C VAL A 145 20.79 11.31 2.53
N SER A 146 20.64 10.00 2.30
CA SER A 146 21.75 9.11 1.94
C SER A 146 22.31 9.41 0.55
N GLU A 147 21.45 9.57 -0.46
CA GLU A 147 21.85 9.82 -1.85
C GLU A 147 22.62 11.15 -1.99
N PHE A 148 22.29 12.13 -1.16
CA PHE A 148 22.89 13.46 -1.21
C PHE A 148 23.87 13.73 -0.05
N LYS A 149 24.32 12.68 0.64
CA LYS A 149 25.28 12.82 1.75
C LYS A 149 26.60 13.44 1.28
N ASP A 150 27.05 13.05 0.09
CA ASP A 150 28.34 13.43 -0.46
C ASP A 150 28.18 14.02 -1.87
N PRO A 151 27.72 15.28 -1.99
CA PRO A 151 27.62 15.95 -3.27
C PRO A 151 29.02 16.10 -3.90
N PRO A 152 29.14 16.08 -5.24
CA PRO A 152 30.42 16.14 -5.92
C PRO A 152 31.15 17.44 -5.58
N ALA A 153 32.46 17.34 -5.30
CA ALA A 153 33.29 18.52 -5.13
C ALA A 153 33.61 19.08 -6.52
N THR A 154 33.15 20.30 -6.80
CA THR A 154 33.44 21.01 -8.05
C THR A 154 33.95 22.41 -7.71
N ALA A 155 34.56 23.10 -8.69
CA ALA A 155 35.03 24.47 -8.49
C ALA A 155 33.91 25.46 -8.13
N TRP A 156 32.65 25.13 -8.42
CA TRP A 156 31.46 25.92 -8.14
C TRP A 156 30.65 25.43 -6.94
N LEU A 157 31.06 24.33 -6.31
CA LEU A 157 30.40 23.74 -5.15
C LEU A 157 31.44 23.49 -4.06
N ASN A 158 31.81 24.57 -3.39
CA ASN A 158 32.81 24.57 -2.32
C ASN A 158 32.29 23.87 -1.05
N ASN A 159 33.15 23.66 -0.07
CA ASN A 159 32.77 22.93 1.14
C ASN A 159 31.66 23.61 1.96
N GLU A 160 31.60 24.95 1.97
CA GLU A 160 30.55 25.70 2.68
C GLU A 160 29.19 25.49 1.99
N GLU A 161 29.15 25.59 0.67
CA GLU A 161 27.94 25.34 -0.12
C GLU A 161 27.46 23.90 0.07
N ARG A 162 28.37 22.92 0.04
CA ARG A 162 28.04 21.50 0.29
C ARG A 162 27.40 21.29 1.66
N GLU A 163 27.92 21.95 2.70
CA GLU A 163 27.35 21.85 4.03
C GLU A 163 25.98 22.53 4.12
N MET A 164 25.81 23.70 3.51
CA MET A 164 24.51 24.37 3.40
C MET A 164 23.48 23.46 2.71
N TYR A 165 23.83 22.80 1.60
CA TYR A 165 22.92 21.86 0.94
C TYR A 165 22.57 20.66 1.81
N ARG A 166 23.52 20.11 2.57
CA ARG A 166 23.25 19.04 3.54
C ARG A 166 22.24 19.49 4.59
N GLU A 167 22.37 20.70 5.12
CA GLU A 167 21.40 21.25 6.08
C GLU A 167 20.01 21.45 5.48
N HIS A 168 19.92 21.94 4.24
CA HIS A 168 18.65 22.06 3.52
C HIS A 168 17.99 20.69 3.31
N LEU A 169 18.77 19.66 2.96
CA LEU A 169 18.26 18.29 2.78
C LEU A 169 17.81 17.66 4.10
N LYS A 170 18.55 17.88 5.20
CA LYS A 170 18.13 17.47 6.54
C LYS A 170 16.78 18.11 6.91
N SER A 171 16.63 19.41 6.63
CA SER A 171 15.39 20.15 6.86
C SER A 171 14.24 19.62 6.02
N ALA A 172 14.45 19.36 4.72
CA ALA A 172 13.45 18.75 3.85
C ALA A 172 13.04 17.34 4.32
N ALA A 173 14.00 16.52 4.72
CA ALA A 173 13.73 15.19 5.28
C ALA A 173 12.92 15.28 6.58
N HIS A 174 13.17 16.29 7.42
CA HIS A 174 12.38 16.54 8.63
C HIS A 174 10.92 16.88 8.28
N VAL A 175 10.69 17.76 7.29
CA VAL A 175 9.33 18.10 6.82
C VAL A 175 8.58 16.85 6.33
N ILE A 176 9.23 16.00 5.53
CA ILE A 176 8.64 14.73 5.06
C ILE A 176 8.26 13.85 6.25
N ARG A 177 9.14 13.70 7.25
CA ARG A 177 8.85 12.89 8.45
C ARG A 177 7.70 13.48 9.28
N SER A 178 7.52 14.81 9.27
CA SER A 178 6.44 15.48 10.01
C SER A 178 5.04 15.20 9.44
N ALA A 179 4.95 14.76 8.18
CA ALA A 179 3.70 14.37 7.53
C ALA A 179 3.19 12.99 7.97
N LYS A 180 3.99 12.22 8.71
CA LYS A 180 3.55 10.95 9.30
C LYS A 180 2.41 11.19 10.27
N VAL A 181 1.51 10.22 10.39
CA VAL A 181 0.40 10.23 11.34
C VAL A 181 0.66 9.27 12.50
N THR A 182 0.03 9.51 13.65
CA THR A 182 0.01 8.55 14.76
C THR A 182 -0.87 7.35 14.39
N GLU A 183 -0.63 6.20 15.02
CA GLU A 183 -1.49 5.02 14.84
C GLU A 183 -2.91 5.28 15.33
N THR A 184 -3.04 5.96 16.47
CA THR A 184 -4.31 6.44 17.02
C THR A 184 -4.16 7.86 17.55
N CYS A 185 -5.26 8.59 17.64
CA CYS A 185 -5.29 9.90 18.26
C CYS A 185 -5.08 9.72 19.78
N PRO A 186 -4.08 10.38 20.39
CA PRO A 186 -3.79 10.20 21.82
C PRO A 186 -4.96 10.65 22.73
N ARG A 187 -5.88 11.47 22.20
CA ARG A 187 -7.00 12.01 22.97
C ARG A 187 -8.23 11.09 23.01
N CYS A 188 -8.53 10.42 21.89
CA CYS A 188 -9.74 9.58 21.77
C CYS A 188 -9.44 8.11 21.48
N GLY A 189 -8.18 7.68 21.48
CA GLY A 189 -7.79 6.29 21.27
C GLY A 189 -8.13 5.72 19.88
N GLY A 190 -8.61 6.54 18.94
CA GLY A 190 -9.03 6.08 17.60
C GLY A 190 -10.50 6.32 17.28
N GLU A 191 -11.35 6.64 18.26
CA GLU A 191 -12.81 6.75 18.08
C GLU A 191 -13.26 7.96 17.24
N GLY A 192 -12.36 8.92 17.03
CA GLY A 192 -12.70 10.22 16.43
C GLY A 192 -13.07 11.27 17.49
N CYS A 193 -12.59 12.50 17.31
CA CYS A 193 -12.94 13.64 18.14
C CYS A 193 -12.63 14.94 17.40
N ARG A 194 -13.07 16.07 17.97
CA ARG A 194 -12.80 17.41 17.43
C ARG A 194 -11.31 17.71 17.22
N HIS A 195 -10.40 17.09 17.97
CA HIS A 195 -8.95 17.31 17.82
C HIS A 195 -8.36 16.58 16.62
N CYS A 196 -8.81 15.35 16.34
CA CYS A 196 -8.41 14.62 15.14
C CYS A 196 -9.35 14.87 13.95
N ARG A 197 -10.34 15.76 14.10
CA ARG A 197 -11.39 16.02 13.09
C ARG A 197 -12.09 14.72 12.68
N ASP A 198 -12.41 13.91 13.69
CA ASP A 198 -13.09 12.62 13.57
C ASP A 198 -12.33 11.56 12.74
N ALA A 199 -11.07 11.81 12.40
CA ALA A 199 -10.24 10.88 11.63
C ALA A 199 -9.65 9.74 12.47
N GLY A 200 -9.79 9.76 13.79
CA GLY A 200 -9.20 8.78 14.70
C GLY A 200 -7.67 8.82 14.81
N MET A 201 -6.98 9.68 14.06
CA MET A 201 -5.52 9.83 14.00
C MET A 201 -5.11 11.30 13.85
N VAL A 202 -3.89 11.65 14.24
CA VAL A 202 -3.36 13.01 14.07
C VAL A 202 -1.97 12.99 13.45
N PRO A 203 -1.52 14.06 12.77
CA PRO A 203 -0.12 14.19 12.38
C PRO A 203 0.78 13.98 13.60
N LYS A 204 1.91 13.29 13.44
CA LYS A 204 2.81 12.95 14.54
C LYS A 204 3.23 14.17 15.35
N ARG A 205 3.54 15.28 14.65
CA ARG A 205 3.84 16.56 15.31
C ARG A 205 2.74 17.03 16.27
N VAL A 206 1.48 16.75 15.96
CA VAL A 206 0.32 17.11 16.78
C VAL A 206 0.15 16.08 17.90
N GLY A 207 0.37 14.80 17.61
CA GLY A 207 0.37 13.73 18.61
C GLY A 207 1.38 13.97 19.73
N ASP A 208 2.60 14.37 19.39
CA ASP A 208 3.69 14.63 20.34
C ASP A 208 3.39 15.80 21.31
N TYR A 209 2.48 16.72 20.96
CA TYR A 209 2.03 17.80 21.87
C TYR A 209 0.81 17.41 22.72
N LEU A 210 0.13 16.31 22.36
CA LEU A 210 -1.11 15.87 23.01
C LEU A 210 -0.89 14.66 23.94
N SER A 211 0.27 14.01 23.87
CA SER A 211 0.75 12.96 24.78
C SER A 211 1.44 13.56 26.00
#